data_AF-A0A1B1K710-F1
#
_entry.id   AF-A0A1B1K710-F1
#
_cell.length_a   1.000
_cell.length_b   1.000
_cell.length_c   1.000
_cell.angle_alpha   90.00
_cell.angle_beta   90.00
_cell.angle_gamma   90.00
#
_symmetry.space_group_name_H-M   'P 1'
#
loop_
_entity.id
_entity.type
_entity.pdbx_description
1 polymer ?
#
loop_
_entity_poly.entity_id
_entity_poly.type
_entity_poly.pdbx_seq_one_letter_code
_entity_poly.pdbx_strand_id
1 'polypeptide(L)'
;MRVAHLHFMVTADGLRTLVTHIFVAGDPQLERGDSVFGVKDSLIKEFVEQPPGTPTPDGRHIGDRNWARCEFDIVLAPERI
;
A
#
# COMPACT_ATOMS: atom_id res chain seq x y z
N MET A 1 0.17 -8.19 -17.55
CA MET A 1 1.04 -7.24 -16.79
C MET A 1 0.24 -6.76 -15.60
N ARG A 2 0.85 -6.60 -14.41
CA ARG A 2 0.15 -6.19 -13.18
C ARG A 2 0.46 -4.74 -12.87
N VAL A 3 -0.52 -4.03 -12.32
CA VAL A 3 -0.35 -2.68 -11.74
C VAL A 3 0.74 -2.74 -10.67
N ALA A 4 1.55 -1.69 -10.49
CA ALA A 4 2.48 -1.61 -9.37
C ALA A 4 1.74 -1.76 -8.03
N HIS A 5 2.20 -2.66 -7.17
CA HIS A 5 1.51 -3.00 -5.93
C HIS A 5 2.46 -3.47 -4.83
N LEU A 6 1.99 -3.39 -3.58
CA LEU A 6 2.65 -3.93 -2.40
C LEU A 6 1.77 -5.00 -1.77
N HIS A 7 2.37 -6.12 -1.36
CA HIS A 7 1.69 -7.23 -0.71
C HIS A 7 1.77 -7.13 0.81
N PHE A 8 0.68 -7.48 1.50
CA PHE A 8 0.58 -7.51 2.96
C PHE A 8 -0.01 -8.82 3.44
N MET A 9 0.58 -9.36 4.50
CA MET A 9 0.00 -10.37 5.36
C MET A 9 0.07 -9.83 6.78
N VAL A 10 -1.09 -9.60 7.40
CA VAL A 10 -1.18 -8.99 8.74
C VAL A 10 -1.93 -9.92 9.67
N THR A 11 -1.34 -10.14 10.84
CA THR A 11 -1.81 -11.06 11.89
C THR A 11 -1.76 -10.36 13.25
N ALA A 12 -2.71 -10.68 14.11
CA ALA A 12 -2.72 -10.29 15.52
C ALA A 12 -3.58 -11.29 16.30
N ASP A 13 -3.26 -11.51 17.58
CA ASP A 13 -3.97 -12.49 18.41
C ASP A 13 -5.47 -12.17 18.52
N GLY A 14 -6.31 -13.18 18.33
CA GLY A 14 -7.77 -13.05 18.37
C GLY A 14 -8.41 -12.32 17.18
N LEU A 15 -7.63 -11.96 16.15
CA LEU A 15 -8.09 -11.30 14.94
C LEU A 15 -7.85 -12.17 13.70
N ARG A 16 -8.76 -12.10 12.73
CA ARG A 16 -8.65 -12.83 11.47
C ARG A 16 -7.48 -12.30 10.64
N THR A 17 -6.60 -13.22 10.21
CA THR A 17 -5.49 -12.91 9.28
C THR A 17 -6.02 -12.23 8.01
N LEU A 18 -5.37 -11.13 7.61
CA LEU A 18 -5.64 -10.45 6.35
C LEU A 18 -4.48 -10.63 5.38
N VAL A 19 -4.76 -11.23 4.23
CA VAL A 19 -3.87 -11.20 3.06
C VAL A 19 -4.46 -10.22 2.05
N THR A 20 -3.72 -9.16 1.73
CA THR A 20 -4.18 -8.10 0.82
C THR A 20 -3.00 -7.48 0.06
N HIS A 21 -3.32 -6.54 -0.81
CA HIS A 21 -2.36 -5.69 -1.50
C HIS A 21 -2.95 -4.30 -1.74
N ILE A 22 -2.08 -3.30 -1.92
CA ILE A 22 -2.48 -1.96 -2.38
C ILE A 22 -1.86 -1.67 -3.73
N PHE A 23 -2.52 -0.83 -4.52
CA PHE A 23 -2.14 -0.45 -5.88
C PHE A 23 -1.74 1.02 -5.92
N VAL A 24 -0.76 1.37 -6.76
CA VAL A 24 -0.31 2.75 -6.93
C VAL A 24 -1.31 3.52 -7.79
N ALA A 25 -1.87 4.61 -7.26
CA ALA A 25 -2.75 5.51 -8.01
C ALA A 25 -2.05 6.12 -9.23
N GLY A 26 -2.78 6.24 -10.35
CA GLY A 26 -2.24 6.81 -11.59
C GLY A 26 -1.35 5.87 -12.41
N ASP A 27 -1.17 4.62 -12.00
CA ASP A 27 -0.51 3.61 -12.82
C ASP A 27 -1.35 3.34 -14.10
N PRO A 28 -0.79 3.52 -15.32
CA PRO A 28 -1.54 3.33 -16.57
C PRO A 28 -2.13 1.93 -16.74
N GLN A 29 -1.61 0.94 -16.02
CA GLN A 29 -2.11 -0.42 -16.04
C GLN A 29 -3.45 -0.56 -15.30
N LEU A 30 -3.85 0.40 -14.45
CA LEU A 30 -5.17 0.44 -13.82
C LEU A 30 -6.28 0.61 -14.87
N GLU A 31 -6.09 1.52 -15.83
CA GLU A 31 -7.08 1.82 -16.89
C GLU A 31 -7.22 0.66 -17.89
N ARG A 32 -6.13 -0.08 -18.11
CA ARG A 32 -6.12 -1.25 -19.01
C ARG A 32 -6.79 -2.48 -18.40
N GLY A 33 -7.12 -2.41 -17.11
CA GLY A 33 -7.69 -3.50 -16.33
C GLY A 33 -6.62 -4.43 -15.76
N ASP A 34 -6.70 -4.70 -14.46
CA ASP A 34 -5.92 -5.77 -13.87
C ASP A 34 -6.48 -7.12 -14.32
N SER A 35 -5.62 -7.91 -14.98
CA SER A 35 -5.92 -9.23 -15.53
C SER A 35 -6.45 -10.26 -14.53
N VAL A 36 -6.41 -9.97 -13.21
CA VAL A 36 -6.83 -10.88 -12.14
C VAL A 36 -7.95 -10.31 -11.24
N PHE A 37 -8.62 -9.22 -11.64
CA PHE A 37 -9.81 -8.66 -10.97
C PHE A 37 -9.64 -8.35 -9.46
N GLY A 38 -8.41 -8.14 -8.97
CA GLY A 38 -8.11 -7.91 -7.55
C GLY A 38 -8.26 -6.46 -7.08
N VAL A 39 -8.41 -5.51 -8.01
CA VAL A 39 -8.46 -4.08 -7.70
C VAL A 39 -9.83 -3.72 -7.13
N LYS A 40 -9.81 -3.20 -5.91
CA LYS A 40 -10.92 -2.46 -5.29
C LYS A 40 -10.46 -1.03 -5.09
N ASP A 41 -11.34 -0.05 -5.30
CA ASP A 41 -11.00 1.37 -5.15
C ASP A 41 -10.39 1.69 -3.78
N SER A 42 -10.85 1.01 -2.72
CA SER A 42 -10.31 1.16 -1.36
C SER A 42 -8.84 0.73 -1.20
N LEU A 43 -8.33 -0.06 -2.14
CA LEU A 43 -6.96 -0.57 -2.17
C LEU A 43 -6.04 0.23 -3.11
N ILE A 44 -6.56 1.21 -3.85
CA ILE A 44 -5.74 2.17 -4.59
C ILE A 44 -5.26 3.25 -3.63
N LYS A 45 -3.95 3.54 -3.63
CA LYS A 45 -3.33 4.51 -2.73
C LYS A 45 -2.44 5.49 -3.47
N GLU A 46 -2.43 6.72 -2.99
CA GLU A 46 -1.53 7.75 -3.48
C GLU A 46 -0.13 7.56 -2.88
N PHE A 47 0.87 7.61 -3.76
CA PHE A 47 2.28 7.61 -3.40
C PHE A 47 2.81 9.02 -3.66
N VAL A 48 2.83 9.84 -2.62
CA VAL A 48 3.21 11.25 -2.70
C VAL A 48 4.73 11.37 -2.65
N GLU A 49 5.32 11.89 -3.71
CA GLU A 49 6.75 12.19 -3.75
C GLU A 49 7.12 13.25 -2.70
N GLN A 50 8.23 13.00 -2.02
CA GLN A 50 8.81 13.83 -0.98
C GLN A 50 10.21 14.26 -1.46
N PRO A 51 10.55 15.56 -1.34
CA PRO A 51 11.84 16.06 -1.73
C PRO A 51 12.96 15.61 -0.76
N PRO A 52 14.23 15.77 -1.15
CA PRO A 52 15.37 15.50 -0.28
C PRO A 52 15.30 16.35 0.99
N GLY A 53 15.71 15.78 2.12
CA GLY A 53 15.68 16.46 3.43
C GLY A 53 14.33 16.44 4.14
N THR A 54 13.23 16.00 3.51
CA THR A 54 11.96 15.76 4.23
C THR A 54 12.14 14.58 5.21
N PRO A 55 11.85 14.74 6.52
CA PRO A 55 11.98 13.66 7.49
C PRO A 55 11.06 12.47 7.18
N THR A 56 11.58 11.24 7.30
CA THR A 56 10.74 10.04 7.25
C THR A 56 9.96 9.87 8.55
N PRO A 57 8.80 9.17 8.54
CA PRO A 57 8.01 8.94 9.76
C PRO A 57 8.78 8.23 10.88
N ASP A 58 9.78 7.42 10.53
CA ASP A 58 10.62 6.66 11.46
C ASP A 58 11.99 7.30 11.72
N GLY A 59 12.23 8.50 11.21
CA GLY A 59 13.49 9.24 11.41
C GLY A 59 14.70 8.68 10.66
N ARG A 60 14.54 7.67 9.79
CA ARG A 60 15.61 7.15 8.93
C ARG A 60 16.13 8.22 7.97
N HIS A 61 17.45 8.31 7.86
CA HIS A 61 18.11 9.14 6.86
C HIS A 61 18.21 8.37 5.53
N ILE A 62 17.53 8.85 4.50
CA ILE A 62 17.45 8.23 3.17
C ILE A 62 18.34 8.91 2.10
N GLY A 63 19.21 9.82 2.55
CA GLY A 63 20.14 10.57 1.71
C GLY A 63 19.47 11.69 0.92
N ASP A 64 20.17 12.19 -0.10
CA ASP A 64 19.76 13.38 -0.85
C ASP A 64 18.85 13.06 -2.05
N ARG A 65 18.03 12.01 -1.96
CA ARG A 65 17.14 11.57 -3.03
C ARG A 65 15.68 11.80 -2.69
N ASN A 66 14.87 12.01 -3.72
CA ASN A 66 13.41 11.98 -3.59
C ASN A 66 12.97 10.59 -3.10
N TRP A 67 11.88 10.54 -2.36
CA TRP A 67 11.27 9.32 -1.87
C TRP A 67 9.75 9.42 -1.90
N ALA A 68 9.03 8.31 -1.86
CA ALA A 68 7.56 8.32 -1.90
C ALA A 68 6.98 7.97 -0.52
N ARG A 69 5.94 8.70 -0.11
CA ARG A 69 5.14 8.42 1.08
C ARG A 69 3.75 7.92 0.68
N CYS A 70 3.31 6.84 1.32
CA CYS A 70 1.95 6.33 1.22
C CYS A 70 1.45 6.00 2.64
N GLU A 71 0.17 6.27 2.92
CA GLU A 71 -0.49 5.91 4.16
C GLU A 71 -1.58 4.87 3.89
N PHE A 72 -1.63 3.82 4.71
CA PHE A 72 -2.59 2.73 4.54
C PHE A 72 -2.94 2.11 5.89
N ASP A 73 -4.19 2.33 6.32
CA ASP A 73 -4.72 1.74 7.54
C ASP A 73 -5.28 0.34 7.29
N ILE A 74 -4.85 -0.61 8.12
CA ILE A 74 -5.31 -1.99 8.07
C ILE A 74 -6.21 -2.25 9.28
N VAL A 75 -7.47 -2.57 8.99
CA VAL A 75 -8.46 -2.94 10.01
C VAL A 75 -8.69 -4.45 9.94
N LEU A 76 -8.32 -5.17 11.01
CA LEU A 76 -8.59 -6.59 11.14
C LEU A 76 -9.94 -6.83 11.82
N ALA A 77 -10.67 -7.82 11.33
CA ALA A 77 -11.91 -8.27 11.97
C ALA A 77 -11.58 -9.24 13.12
N PRO A 78 -12.40 -9.29 14.18
CA PRO A 78 -12.31 -10.36 15.17
C PRO A 78 -12.36 -11.74 14.53
N GLU A 79 -11.64 -12.70 15.10
CA GLU A 79 -11.81 -14.10 14.74
C GLU A 79 -13.23 -14.54 15.13
N ARG A 80 -13.98 -15.13 14.18
CA ARG A 80 -15.31 -15.66 14.51
C ARG A 80 -15.13 -16.90 15.37
N ILE A 81 -15.61 -16.82 16.62
CA ILE A 81 -15.87 -17.98 17.48
C ILE A 81 -17.11 -18.72 16.93
#